data_AF-A0A7Z9KB11-F1
#
_entry.id   AF-A0A7Z9KB11-F1
#
_cell.length_a   1.000
_cell.length_b   1.000
_cell.length_c   1.000
_cell.angle_alpha   90.00
_cell.angle_beta   90.00
_cell.angle_gamma   90.00
#
_symmetry.space_group_name_H-M   'P 1'
#
loop_
_entity.id
_entity.type
_entity.pdbx_description
1 polymer ?
#
loop_
_entity_poly.entity_id
_entity_poly.type
_entity_poly.pdbx_seq_one_letter_code
_entity_poly.pdbx_strand_id
1 'polypeptide(L)' 'MSYSRQVEIGIQIEPQFGFGYEEIRDLGKLAEEVGFNSLWCSDHLFLDANSEDKNCLDPWTVLTGLAVETTTLRLGTL' A
#
# COMPACT_ATOMS: atom_id res chain seq x y z
N MET A 1 33.85 10.82 8.02
CA MET A 1 32.67 10.43 7.22
C MET A 1 31.41 10.90 7.93
N SER A 2 30.68 11.84 7.35
CA SER A 2 29.31 12.15 7.80
C SER A 2 28.38 11.13 7.14
N TYR A 3 27.81 10.21 7.92
CA TYR A 3 26.70 9.39 7.42
C TYR A 3 25.45 10.27 7.40
N SER A 4 25.13 10.86 6.25
CA SER A 4 23.77 11.33 6.01
C SER A 4 22.89 10.10 5.83
N ARG A 5 22.18 9.66 6.88
CA ARG A 5 21.06 8.74 6.66
C ARG A 5 19.98 9.52 5.92
N GLN A 6 19.68 9.12 4.70
CA GLN A 6 18.47 9.60 4.03
C GLN A 6 17.27 9.06 4.80
N VAL A 7 16.31 9.95 5.06
CA VAL A 7 15.01 9.56 5.61
C VAL A 7 14.22 8.92 4.49
N GLU A 8 13.74 7.69 4.70
CA GLU A 8 12.79 7.05 3.81
C GLU A 8 11.36 7.40 4.23
N ILE A 9 10.50 7.70 3.25
CA ILE A 9 9.09 8.01 3.48
C ILE A 9 8.25 6.98 2.71
N GLY A 10 7.24 6.43 3.37
CA GLY A 10 6.30 5.48 2.78
C GLY A 10 4.84 5.89 2.97
N ILE A 11 3.97 5.24 2.21
CA ILE A 11 2.52 5.38 2.29
C ILE A 11 1.94 4.12 2.93
N GLN A 12 1.02 4.30 3.88
CA GLN A 12 0.22 3.22 4.42
C GLN A 12 -1.19 3.29 3.83
N ILE A 13 -1.72 2.15 3.43
CA ILE A 13 -3.10 1.99 2.99
C ILE A 13 -3.84 1.02 3.91
N GLU A 14 -5.11 1.29 4.13
CA GLU A 14 -5.99 0.51 4.99
C GLU A 14 -7.21 0.05 4.18
N PRO A 15 -7.12 -1.07 3.43
CA PRO A 15 -8.20 -1.56 2.59
C PRO A 15 -9.52 -1.76 3.35
N GLN A 16 -9.48 -2.01 4.66
CA GLN A 16 -10.66 -2.11 5.54
C GLN A 16 -11.57 -0.86 5.54
N PHE A 17 -11.13 0.26 4.97
CA PHE A 17 -11.97 1.44 4.74
C PHE A 17 -12.79 1.42 3.44
N GLY A 18 -12.67 0.39 2.60
CA GLY A 18 -13.51 0.24 1.41
C GLY A 18 -12.83 0.53 0.08
N PHE A 19 -11.49 0.67 0.04
CA PHE A 19 -10.77 1.01 -1.19
C PHE A 19 -10.79 -0.15 -2.20
N GLY A 20 -11.02 0.21 -3.47
CA GLY A 20 -10.88 -0.71 -4.61
C GLY A 20 -9.42 -0.89 -5.03
N TYR A 21 -9.16 -1.95 -5.79
CA TYR A 21 -7.81 -2.23 -6.27
C TYR A 21 -7.30 -1.17 -7.25
N GLU A 22 -8.18 -0.60 -8.10
CA GLU A 22 -7.79 0.45 -9.05
C GLU A 22 -7.29 1.71 -8.34
N GLU A 23 -7.96 2.13 -7.25
CA GLU A 23 -7.54 3.27 -6.43
C GLU A 23 -6.17 3.02 -5.80
N ILE A 24 -5.95 1.81 -5.27
CA ILE A 24 -4.68 1.40 -4.68
C ILE A 24 -3.57 1.33 -5.74
N ARG A 25 -3.87 0.77 -6.91
CA ARG A 25 -2.92 0.69 -8.04
C ARG A 25 -2.48 2.08 -8.47
N ASP A 26 -3.44 2.99 -8.66
CA ASP A 26 -3.16 4.34 -9.14
C ASP A 26 -2.36 5.13 -8.10
N LEU A 27 -2.66 4.94 -6.80
CA LEU A 27 -1.85 5.47 -5.71
C LEU A 27 -0.42 4.90 -5.70
N GLY A 28 -0.25 3.59 -5.88
CA GLY A 28 1.06 2.94 -5.92
C GLY A 28 1.95 3.45 -7.06
N LYS A 29 1.37 3.63 -8.25
CA LYS A 29 2.08 4.18 -9.42
C LYS A 29 2.48 5.63 -9.20
N LEU A 30 1.57 6.44 -8.67
CA LEU A 30 1.86 7.84 -8.34
C LEU A 30 2.92 7.95 -7.24
N ALA A 31 2.85 7.10 -6.21
CA ALA A 31 3.82 7.05 -5.13
C ALA A 31 5.25 6.81 -5.65
N GLU A 32 5.39 5.84 -6.56
CA GLU A 32 6.67 5.57 -7.24
C GLU A 32 7.12 6.77 -8.09
N GLU A 33 6.22 7.33 -8.90
CA GLU A 33 6.53 8.48 -9.78
C GLU A 33 7.05 9.69 -9.01
N VAL A 34 6.47 10.00 -7.84
CA VAL A 34 6.85 11.16 -7.03
C VAL A 34 7.96 10.87 -6.01
N GLY A 35 8.48 9.64 -5.98
CA GLY A 35 9.69 9.28 -5.22
C GLY A 35 9.47 8.82 -3.78
N PHE A 36 8.29 8.27 -3.44
CA PHE A 36 8.14 7.52 -2.18
C PHE A 36 8.97 6.24 -2.21
N ASN A 37 9.43 5.82 -1.04
CA ASN A 37 10.32 4.65 -0.93
C ASN A 37 9.55 3.34 -0.73
N SER A 38 8.33 3.41 -0.16
CA SER A 38 7.56 2.20 0.14
C SER A 38 6.05 2.42 0.21
N LEU A 39 5.30 1.36 -0.06
CA LEU A 39 3.86 1.27 0.21
C LEU A 39 3.59 0.06 1.10
N TRP A 40 2.80 0.28 2.15
CA TRP A 40 2.44 -0.72 3.15
C TRP A 40 0.94 -0.94 3.17
N CYS A 41 0.51 -2.19 2.94
CA CYS A 41 -0.88 -2.59 3.03
C CYS A 41 -1.20 -3.10 4.43
N SER A 42 -2.32 -2.65 5.02
CA SER A 42 -2.78 -3.22 6.30
C SER A 42 -3.14 -4.70 6.14
N ASP A 43 -2.82 -5.51 7.15
CA ASP A 43 -3.20 -6.92 7.23
C ASP A 43 -4.54 -7.20 7.93
N HIS A 44 -5.24 -6.15 8.37
CA HIS A 44 -6.52 -6.27 9.05
C HIS A 44 -7.65 -6.57 8.07
N LEU A 45 -8.25 -7.74 8.25
CA LEU A 45 -9.50 -8.09 7.59
C LEU A 45 -10.67 -7.55 8.43
N PHE A 46 -11.39 -6.59 7.86
CA PHE A 46 -12.51 -5.86 8.46
C PHE A 46 -12.13 -4.90 9.61
N LEU A 47 -12.87 -3.80 9.70
CA LEU A 47 -12.64 -2.77 10.72
C LEU A 47 -13.47 -3.03 11.98
N ASP A 48 -14.74 -3.37 11.79
CA ASP A 48 -15.74 -3.56 12.83
C ASP A 48 -16.93 -4.42 12.34
N ALA A 49 -17.92 -4.61 13.21
CA ALA A 49 -19.11 -5.42 12.95
C ALA A 49 -19.97 -4.96 11.75
N ASN A 50 -19.78 -3.75 11.23
CA ASN A 50 -20.50 -3.20 10.08
C ASN A 50 -19.65 -3.21 8.79
N SER A 51 -18.64 -4.06 8.71
CA SER A 51 -17.73 -4.13 7.56
C SER A 51 -18.20 -5.10 6.46
N GLU A 52 -19.35 -5.76 6.64
CA GLU A 52 -19.87 -6.81 5.75
C GLU A 52 -20.04 -6.37 4.29
N ASP A 53 -20.40 -5.11 4.05
CA ASP A 53 -20.61 -4.55 2.70
C ASP A 53 -19.42 -3.70 2.20
N LYS A 54 -18.29 -3.68 2.93
CA LYS A 54 -17.09 -2.92 2.53
C LYS A 54 -16.13 -3.81 1.78
N ASN A 55 -15.59 -3.28 0.68
CA ASN A 55 -14.42 -3.87 0.05
C ASN A 55 -13.28 -3.92 1.07
N CYS A 56 -12.78 -5.11 1.36
CA CYS A 56 -11.61 -5.31 2.22
C CYS A 56 -10.68 -6.27 1.50
N LEU A 57 -9.74 -5.70 0.74
CA LEU A 57 -8.85 -6.50 -0.10
C LEU A 57 -7.77 -7.17 0.74
N ASP A 58 -7.48 -8.43 0.42
CA ASP A 58 -6.39 -9.18 1.03
C ASP A 58 -5.02 -8.56 0.67
N PRO A 59 -4.14 -8.30 1.66
CA PRO A 59 -2.87 -7.62 1.44
C PRO A 59 -1.96 -8.36 0.47
N TRP A 60 -1.89 -9.70 0.54
CA TRP A 60 -1.00 -10.47 -0.35
C TRP A 60 -1.43 -10.35 -1.81
N THR A 61 -2.74 -10.35 -2.07
CA THR A 61 -3.32 -10.15 -3.38
C THR A 61 -3.04 -8.73 -3.90
N VAL A 62 -3.24 -7.71 -3.06
CA VAL A 62 -2.93 -6.30 -3.39
C VAL A 62 -1.46 -6.12 -3.73
N LEU A 63 -0.55 -6.61 -2.87
CA LEU A 63 0.90 -6.48 -3.05
C LEU A 63 1.38 -7.21 -4.30
N THR A 64 0.80 -8.38 -4.61
CA THR A 64 1.10 -9.11 -5.85
C THR A 64 0.71 -8.30 -7.09
N GLY A 65 -0.48 -7.68 -7.07
CA GLY A 65 -0.90 -6.80 -8.16
C GLY A 65 0.01 -5.58 -8.31
N LEU A 66 0.35 -4.91 -7.19
CA LEU A 66 1.26 -3.75 -7.21
C LEU A 66 2.66 -4.10 -7.70
N ALA A 67 3.18 -5.30 -7.40
CA ALA A 67 4.48 -5.75 -7.85
C ALA A 67 4.59 -5.91 -9.38
N VAL A 68 3.46 -6.07 -10.07
CA VAL A 68 3.40 -6.10 -11.55
C VAL A 68 3.37 -4.69 -12.14
N GLU A 69 2.81 -3.72 -11.40
CA GLU A 69 2.52 -2.36 -11.86
C GLU A 69 3.56 -1.31 -11.45
N THR A 70 4.51 -1.67 -10.57
CA THR A 70 5.59 -0.82 -10.05
C THR A 70 6.94 -1.53 -10.16
N THR A 71 8.05 -0.79 -10.09
CA THR A 71 9.39 -1.31 -10.45
C THR A 71 10.47 -1.13 -9.39
N THR A 72 10.32 -0.14 -8.51
CA THR A 72 11.31 0.30 -7.51
C THR A 72 10.70 0.50 -6.13
N LEU A 73 9.38 0.71 -6.04
CA LEU A 73 8.66 0.89 -4.80
C LEU A 73 8.77 -0.37 -3.91
N ARG A 74 9.23 -0.22 -2.67
CA ARG A 74 9.23 -1.34 -1.71
C ARG A 74 7.80 -1.60 -1.24
N LEU A 75 7.34 -2.84 -1.42
CA LEU A 75 6.01 -3.27 -1.04
C LEU A 75 6.07 -4.10 0.25
N GLY A 76 5.16 -3.87 1.19
CA GLY A 76 5.09 -4.62 2.43
C GLY A 76 3.70 -4.63 3.06
N THR A 77 3.53 -5.44 4.10
CA THR A 77 2.30 -5.50 4.91
C THR A 77 2.62 -5.18 6.36
N LEU A 78 1.70 -4.55 7.07
CA LEU A 78 1.79 -4.19 8.50
C LEU A 78 0.46 -4.46 9.21
#